data_AF-A0A5F5XSZ4-F1
#
_entry.id   AF-A0A5F5XSZ4-F1
#
_cell.length_a   1.000
_cell.length_b   1.000
_cell.length_c   1.000
_cell.angle_alpha   90.00
_cell.angle_beta   90.00
_cell.angle_gamma   90.00
#
_symmetry.space_group_name_H-M   'P 1'
#
loop_
_entity.id
_entity.type
_entity.pdbx_description
1 polymer ?
#
loop_
_entity_poly.entity_id
_entity_poly.type
_entity_poly.pdbx_seq_one_letter_code
_entity_poly.pdbx_strand_id
1 'polypeptide(L)'
;MALTPELYDTPASRLDSFVTQWLQPSRDWKEEVLEAVRTVQKFLREEHFEGEHGLDQEARVLKVVKVGSFGNGTVLRRTSEVELVVFLSCFHSFREEARYHQAVLSLMWKKLWCCRDLLALGLENVEIVQGVPDALVFTIQTRKTAELVTVTVVPAYRALGPSVSNSQPPPEVYVSLIEAHGYPGNFSPSFSELQRNFVKHRPTKLKSLLRLVKHWYLQRARDIQVTVEQWGYSDLILRVNPYEPIKKVKEKIWQSRGCVGLQHLSFQEPGGKRQPLNSRCSLAYYGVFSNIRICLVETISPEIQVFVNHPNGGSHAYAIDPKSFILGLKQQIEDKQGLPTSQQQLEFQGQVLQDWVSLWSYGIRDSDTLILSEKR
;
A
#
# COMPACT_ATOMS: atom_id res chain seq x y z
N MET A 1 -3.93 -29.86 -0.69
CA MET A 1 -3.94 -28.73 -1.65
C MET A 1 -2.56 -28.11 -1.62
N ALA A 2 -1.81 -28.13 -2.73
CA ALA A 2 -0.48 -27.52 -2.76
C ALA A 2 -0.62 -26.00 -2.59
N LEU A 3 0.10 -25.43 -1.63
CA LEU A 3 0.19 -23.98 -1.43
C LEU A 3 0.61 -23.34 -2.75
N THR A 4 -0.12 -22.29 -3.19
CA THR A 4 0.32 -21.45 -4.31
C THR A 4 1.72 -20.94 -3.99
N PRO A 5 2.76 -21.24 -4.79
CA PRO A 5 4.10 -20.72 -4.56
C PRO A 5 4.03 -19.19 -4.55
N GLU A 6 4.79 -18.57 -3.65
CA GLU A 6 4.84 -17.12 -3.55
C GLU A 6 5.79 -16.56 -4.60
N LEU A 7 5.50 -15.34 -5.10
CA LEU A 7 6.34 -14.70 -6.10
C LEU A 7 7.78 -14.54 -5.60
N TYR A 8 7.96 -14.16 -4.33
CA TYR A 8 9.28 -13.93 -3.73
C TYR A 8 10.09 -15.21 -3.51
N ASP A 9 9.43 -16.35 -3.34
CA ASP A 9 10.10 -17.66 -3.22
C ASP A 9 10.39 -18.29 -4.59
N THR A 10 9.97 -17.64 -5.68
CA THR A 10 10.18 -18.12 -7.04
C THR A 10 11.52 -17.60 -7.58
N PRO A 11 12.51 -18.48 -7.88
CA PRO A 11 13.76 -18.06 -8.49
C PRO A 11 13.54 -17.32 -9.81
N ALA A 12 14.42 -16.37 -10.14
CA ALA A 12 14.34 -15.59 -11.38
C ALA A 12 14.21 -16.48 -12.64
N SER A 13 14.92 -17.60 -12.67
CA SER A 13 14.87 -18.59 -13.76
C SER A 13 13.51 -19.30 -13.92
N ARG A 14 12.63 -19.24 -12.92
CA ARG A 14 11.31 -19.88 -12.90
C ARG A 14 10.14 -18.90 -13.04
N LEU A 15 10.40 -17.60 -13.19
CA LEU A 15 9.35 -16.58 -13.30
C LEU A 15 8.41 -16.80 -14.49
N ASP A 16 8.92 -17.32 -15.61
CA ASP A 16 8.08 -17.65 -16.76
C ASP A 16 7.11 -18.79 -16.46
N SER A 17 7.59 -19.85 -15.81
CA SER A 17 6.73 -20.95 -15.35
C SER A 17 5.71 -20.45 -14.33
N PHE A 18 6.11 -19.55 -13.44
CA PHE A 18 5.22 -18.94 -12.47
C PHE A 18 4.07 -18.17 -13.13
N VAL A 19 4.38 -17.32 -14.13
CA VAL A 19 3.37 -16.58 -14.89
C VAL A 19 2.39 -17.54 -15.57
N THR A 20 2.89 -18.56 -16.26
CA THR A 20 2.04 -19.50 -17.02
C THR A 20 1.16 -20.35 -16.12
N GLN A 21 1.68 -20.84 -14.99
CA GLN A 21 0.95 -21.77 -14.11
C GLN A 21 0.01 -21.06 -13.14
N TRP A 22 0.39 -19.88 -12.64
CA TRP A 22 -0.30 -19.23 -11.52
C TRP A 22 -0.98 -17.91 -11.88
N LEU A 23 -0.46 -17.17 -12.85
CA LEU A 23 -1.01 -15.85 -13.19
C LEU A 23 -1.92 -15.85 -14.41
N GLN A 24 -1.64 -16.68 -15.41
CA GLN A 24 -2.48 -16.75 -16.61
C GLN A 24 -3.81 -17.46 -16.29
N PRO A 25 -4.96 -16.86 -16.63
CA PRO A 25 -6.24 -17.57 -16.54
C PRO A 25 -6.33 -18.69 -17.57
N SER A 26 -7.05 -19.75 -17.24
CA SER A 26 -7.37 -20.80 -18.22
C SER A 26 -8.26 -20.22 -19.33
N ARG A 27 -8.15 -20.81 -20.52
CA ARG A 27 -8.95 -20.40 -21.69
C ARG A 27 -10.44 -20.57 -21.42
N ASP A 28 -10.83 -21.72 -20.86
CA ASP A 28 -12.23 -22.07 -20.63
C ASP A 28 -12.89 -21.13 -19.63
N TRP A 29 -12.22 -20.84 -18.52
CA TRP A 29 -12.69 -19.87 -17.52
C TRP A 29 -12.88 -18.49 -18.15
N LYS A 30 -11.88 -18.03 -18.93
CA LYS A 30 -11.96 -16.72 -19.58
C LYS A 30 -13.14 -16.66 -20.55
N GLU A 31 -13.37 -17.72 -21.31
CA GLU A 31 -14.47 -17.80 -22.27
C GLU A 31 -15.84 -17.78 -21.56
N GLU A 32 -15.94 -18.44 -20.41
CA GLU A 32 -17.14 -18.43 -19.57
C GLU A 32 -17.45 -17.04 -19.00
N VAL A 33 -16.46 -16.35 -18.43
CA VAL A 33 -16.62 -14.95 -17.97
C VAL A 33 -17.05 -14.05 -19.12
N LEU A 34 -16.43 -14.22 -20.30
CA LEU A 34 -16.77 -13.41 -21.47
C LEU A 34 -18.19 -13.68 -21.99
N GLU A 35 -18.72 -14.89 -21.82
CA GLU A 35 -20.10 -15.20 -22.17
C GLU A 35 -21.12 -14.49 -21.27
N ALA A 36 -20.87 -14.46 -19.96
CA ALA A 36 -21.70 -13.69 -19.03
C ALA A 36 -21.68 -12.19 -19.39
N VAL A 37 -20.49 -11.64 -19.65
CA VAL A 37 -20.32 -10.23 -20.06
C VAL A 37 -20.98 -9.92 -21.41
N ARG A 38 -21.04 -10.86 -22.35
CA ARG A 38 -21.77 -10.66 -23.62
C ARG A 38 -23.25 -10.36 -23.39
N THR A 39 -23.85 -10.95 -22.36
CA THR A 39 -25.25 -10.67 -21.96
C THR A 39 -25.40 -9.20 -21.52
N VAL A 40 -24.47 -8.70 -20.70
CA VAL A 40 -24.43 -7.28 -20.31
C VAL A 40 -24.25 -6.36 -21.52
N GLN A 41 -23.32 -6.69 -22.42
CA GLN A 41 -23.07 -5.90 -23.62
C GLN A 41 -24.28 -5.88 -24.56
N LYS A 42 -25.04 -6.98 -24.64
CA LYS A 42 -26.27 -7.08 -25.40
C LYS A 42 -27.34 -6.18 -24.79
N PHE A 43 -27.61 -6.33 -23.49
CA PHE A 43 -28.53 -5.48 -22.73
C PHE A 43 -28.24 -3.99 -22.97
N LEU A 44 -26.99 -3.56 -22.76
CA LEU A 44 -26.61 -2.15 -22.91
C LEU A 44 -26.86 -1.62 -24.33
N ARG A 45 -26.72 -2.45 -25.37
CA ARG A 45 -26.93 -2.02 -26.76
C ARG A 45 -28.39 -1.96 -27.17
N GLU A 46 -29.23 -2.81 -26.56
CA GLU A 46 -30.65 -2.94 -26.89
C GLU A 46 -31.53 -2.03 -26.02
N GLU A 47 -31.06 -1.61 -24.84
CA GLU A 47 -31.80 -0.70 -23.97
C GLU A 47 -31.88 0.74 -24.49
N HIS A 48 -33.01 1.35 -24.18
CA HIS A 48 -33.30 2.74 -24.47
C HIS A 48 -33.40 3.50 -23.14
N PHE A 49 -32.49 4.45 -22.95
CA PHE A 49 -32.37 5.22 -21.72
C PHE A 49 -33.16 6.53 -21.88
N GLU A 50 -34.46 6.50 -21.57
CA GLU A 50 -35.32 7.69 -21.53
C GLU A 50 -34.93 8.59 -20.35
N GLY A 51 -34.62 9.86 -20.62
CA GLY A 51 -34.14 10.79 -19.61
C GLY A 51 -35.26 11.27 -18.68
N GLU A 52 -34.98 11.31 -17.38
CA GLU A 52 -35.70 12.19 -16.45
C GLU A 52 -34.84 13.46 -16.22
N HIS A 53 -35.47 14.63 -16.22
CA HIS A 53 -34.86 15.94 -15.89
C HIS A 53 -33.80 16.49 -16.87
N GLY A 54 -34.23 16.94 -18.06
CA GLY A 54 -33.44 17.85 -18.91
C GLY A 54 -32.48 17.20 -19.91
N LEU A 55 -32.53 15.87 -20.04
CA LEU A 55 -32.12 15.16 -21.25
C LEU A 55 -33.38 15.01 -22.12
N ASP A 56 -33.70 16.01 -22.93
CA ASP A 56 -34.91 16.03 -23.78
C ASP A 56 -34.89 14.97 -24.91
N GLN A 57 -33.87 14.11 -24.96
CA GLN A 57 -33.65 13.10 -25.99
C GLN A 57 -33.33 11.74 -25.38
N GLU A 58 -33.85 10.69 -26.03
CA GLU A 58 -33.57 9.28 -25.76
C GLU A 58 -32.05 9.02 -25.87
N ALA A 59 -31.42 8.61 -24.76
CA ALA A 59 -30.02 8.24 -24.75
C ALA A 59 -29.86 6.81 -25.26
N ARG A 60 -29.08 6.65 -26.33
CA ARG A 60 -28.77 5.36 -26.96
C ARG A 60 -27.29 5.04 -26.82
N VAL A 61 -26.98 3.76 -26.69
CA VAL A 61 -25.60 3.29 -26.66
C VAL A 61 -25.04 3.21 -28.07
N LEU A 62 -24.09 4.10 -28.38
CA LEU A 62 -23.38 4.14 -29.65
C LEU A 62 -22.36 3.01 -29.77
N LYS A 63 -21.69 2.67 -28.65
CA LYS A 63 -20.63 1.66 -28.63
C LYS A 63 -20.34 1.20 -27.21
N VAL A 64 -20.07 -0.10 -27.05
CA VAL A 64 -19.56 -0.68 -25.79
C VAL A 64 -18.16 -1.23 -26.03
N VAL A 65 -17.22 -0.80 -25.19
CA VAL A 65 -15.81 -1.17 -25.27
C VAL A 65 -15.39 -1.86 -23.99
N LYS A 66 -14.83 -3.06 -24.12
CA LYS A 66 -14.17 -3.74 -23.00
C LYS A 66 -12.78 -3.17 -22.81
N VAL A 67 -12.50 -2.70 -21.60
CA VAL A 67 -11.26 -2.00 -21.23
C VAL A 67 -10.56 -2.77 -20.12
N GLY A 68 -9.60 -2.14 -19.45
CA GLY A 68 -8.86 -2.77 -18.36
C GLY A 68 -8.16 -4.07 -18.75
N SER A 69 -8.03 -4.96 -17.77
CA SER A 69 -7.29 -6.22 -17.87
C SER A 69 -7.82 -7.17 -18.95
N PHE A 70 -9.15 -7.26 -19.08
CA PHE A 70 -9.80 -8.12 -20.09
C PHE A 70 -9.71 -7.51 -21.48
N GLY A 71 -9.79 -6.18 -21.60
CA GLY A 71 -9.68 -5.46 -22.87
C GLY A 71 -8.27 -5.50 -23.47
N ASN A 72 -7.24 -5.35 -22.63
CA ASN A 72 -5.85 -5.29 -23.06
C ASN A 72 -5.11 -6.64 -23.04
N GLY A 73 -5.74 -7.69 -22.53
CA GLY A 73 -5.17 -9.04 -22.49
C GLY A 73 -4.12 -9.26 -21.40
N THR A 74 -4.26 -8.58 -20.25
CA THR A 74 -3.41 -8.71 -19.06
C THR A 74 -4.17 -9.21 -17.82
N VAL A 75 -5.33 -9.86 -18.02
CA VAL A 75 -6.11 -10.51 -16.97
C VAL A 75 -5.27 -11.54 -16.19
N LEU A 76 -5.48 -11.56 -14.87
CA LEU A 76 -4.90 -12.51 -13.92
C LEU A 76 -5.92 -13.59 -13.55
N ARG A 77 -5.43 -14.79 -13.21
CA ARG A 77 -6.24 -15.99 -12.95
C ARG A 77 -7.35 -15.85 -11.91
N ARG A 78 -7.22 -14.94 -10.92
CA ARG A 78 -8.19 -14.75 -9.83
C ARG A 78 -8.90 -13.40 -9.84
N THR A 79 -8.75 -12.63 -10.92
CA THR A 79 -9.37 -11.31 -11.03
C THR A 79 -10.58 -11.43 -11.93
N SER A 80 -11.77 -11.48 -11.32
CA SER A 80 -13.06 -11.54 -12.02
C SER A 80 -13.68 -10.15 -12.18
N GLU A 81 -12.87 -9.11 -12.40
CA GLU A 81 -13.35 -7.75 -12.64
C GLU A 81 -13.26 -7.40 -14.14
N VAL A 82 -14.38 -6.97 -14.71
CA VAL A 82 -14.52 -6.61 -16.12
C VAL A 82 -15.00 -5.18 -16.24
N GLU A 83 -14.15 -4.35 -16.83
CA GLU A 83 -14.46 -2.94 -17.07
C GLU A 83 -15.03 -2.73 -18.48
N LEU A 84 -16.14 -2.01 -18.56
CA LEU A 84 -16.83 -1.62 -19.79
C LEU A 84 -16.96 -0.10 -19.85
N VAL A 85 -16.56 0.49 -20.98
CA VAL A 85 -16.87 1.89 -21.31
C VAL A 85 -18.01 1.91 -22.31
N VAL A 86 -19.01 2.73 -22.03
CA VAL A 86 -20.26 2.84 -22.80
C VAL A 86 -20.35 4.24 -23.38
N PHE A 87 -20.23 4.33 -24.70
CA PHE A 87 -20.36 5.59 -25.42
C PHE A 87 -21.83 5.87 -25.69
N LEU A 88 -22.32 7.03 -25.24
CA LEU A 88 -23.73 7.40 -25.32
C LEU A 88 -23.97 8.51 -26.33
N SER A 89 -25.14 8.49 -26.96
CA SER A 89 -25.57 9.50 -27.94
C SER A 89 -25.90 10.84 -27.31
N CYS A 90 -26.26 10.86 -26.02
CA CYS A 90 -26.66 12.07 -25.31
C CYS A 90 -25.50 12.96 -24.87
N PHE A 91 -24.25 12.51 -25.04
CA PHE A 91 -23.08 13.33 -24.78
C PHE A 91 -22.50 13.84 -26.10
N HIS A 92 -22.50 15.16 -26.27
CA HIS A 92 -21.94 15.81 -27.46
C HIS A 92 -20.62 16.55 -27.15
N SER A 93 -20.28 16.70 -25.87
CA SER A 93 -19.04 17.31 -25.40
C SER A 93 -18.62 16.76 -24.04
N PHE A 94 -17.35 16.98 -23.67
CA PHE A 94 -16.86 16.68 -22.32
C PHE A 94 -17.64 17.43 -21.22
N ARG A 95 -18.09 18.66 -21.49
CA ARG A 95 -18.88 19.44 -20.53
C ARG A 95 -20.26 18.83 -20.30
N GLU A 96 -20.90 18.31 -21.35
CA GLU A 96 -22.16 17.58 -21.22
C GLU A 96 -21.99 16.27 -20.46
N GLU A 97 -20.93 15.50 -20.76
CA GLU A 97 -20.59 14.31 -19.98
C GLU A 97 -20.48 14.66 -18.50
N ALA A 98 -19.68 15.66 -18.13
CA ALA A 98 -19.53 16.08 -16.73
C ALA A 98 -20.85 16.51 -16.07
N ARG A 99 -21.73 17.20 -16.81
CA ARG A 99 -23.00 17.69 -16.29
C ARG A 99 -24.02 16.58 -16.04
N TYR A 100 -24.07 15.59 -16.93
CA TYR A 100 -25.12 14.57 -16.96
C TYR A 100 -24.65 13.18 -16.51
N HIS A 101 -23.36 12.99 -16.20
CA HIS A 101 -22.76 11.71 -15.82
C HIS A 101 -23.56 10.97 -14.75
N GLN A 102 -23.89 11.65 -13.65
CA GLN A 102 -24.63 11.07 -12.52
C GLN A 102 -26.06 10.68 -12.88
N ALA A 103 -26.73 11.51 -13.68
CA ALA A 103 -28.09 11.24 -14.11
C ALA A 103 -28.14 9.99 -15.00
N VAL A 104 -27.17 9.87 -15.91
CA VAL A 104 -27.00 8.68 -16.76
C VAL A 104 -26.70 7.43 -15.93
N LEU A 105 -25.77 7.49 -14.97
CA LEU A 105 -25.46 6.36 -14.09
C LEU A 105 -26.70 5.91 -13.30
N SER A 106 -27.48 6.86 -12.77
CA SER A 106 -28.72 6.59 -12.04
C SER A 106 -29.77 5.91 -12.92
N LEU A 107 -29.88 6.34 -14.18
CA LEU A 107 -30.79 5.76 -15.16
C LEU A 107 -30.38 4.34 -15.55
N MET A 108 -29.08 4.12 -15.80
CA MET A 108 -28.53 2.80 -16.06
C MET A 108 -28.75 1.85 -14.88
N TRP A 109 -28.54 2.33 -13.66
CA TRP A 109 -28.80 1.59 -12.42
C TRP A 109 -30.25 1.12 -12.32
N LYS A 110 -31.23 2.02 -12.58
CA LYS A 110 -32.66 1.68 -12.58
C LYS A 110 -32.96 0.57 -13.61
N LYS A 111 -32.42 0.70 -14.82
CA LYS A 111 -32.69 -0.23 -15.94
C LYS A 111 -32.07 -1.62 -15.76
N LEU A 112 -30.96 -1.76 -15.03
CA LEU A 112 -30.35 -3.06 -14.75
C LEU A 112 -31.34 -4.01 -14.05
N TRP A 113 -32.12 -3.50 -13.09
CA TRP A 113 -33.12 -4.29 -12.35
C TRP A 113 -34.33 -4.71 -13.19
N CYS A 114 -34.57 -4.06 -14.33
CA CYS A 114 -35.63 -4.45 -15.26
C CYS A 114 -35.20 -5.58 -16.21
N CYS A 115 -33.90 -5.89 -16.30
CA CYS A 115 -33.39 -6.86 -17.25
C CYS A 115 -33.49 -8.30 -16.74
N ARG A 116 -34.45 -9.06 -17.28
CA ARG A 116 -34.63 -10.49 -16.93
C ARG A 116 -33.38 -11.34 -17.19
N ASP A 117 -32.65 -11.08 -18.26
CA ASP A 117 -31.44 -11.83 -18.60
C ASP A 117 -30.32 -11.63 -17.56
N LEU A 118 -30.18 -10.41 -17.03
CA LEU A 118 -29.22 -10.12 -15.97
C LEU A 118 -29.66 -10.68 -14.61
N LEU A 119 -30.95 -10.61 -14.30
CA LEU A 119 -31.51 -11.28 -13.12
C LEU A 119 -31.29 -12.80 -13.17
N ALA A 120 -31.42 -13.42 -14.36
CA ALA A 120 -31.13 -14.84 -14.57
C ALA A 120 -29.63 -15.18 -14.43
N LEU A 121 -28.75 -14.19 -14.53
CA LEU A 121 -27.33 -14.31 -14.19
C LEU A 121 -27.04 -13.98 -12.72
N GLY A 122 -28.06 -13.86 -11.85
CA GLY A 122 -27.83 -13.57 -10.43
C GLY A 122 -27.26 -12.17 -10.19
N LEU A 123 -27.80 -11.16 -10.87
CA LEU A 123 -27.44 -9.76 -10.65
C LEU A 123 -27.59 -9.37 -9.17
N GLU A 124 -26.49 -8.91 -8.57
CA GLU A 124 -26.45 -8.47 -7.17
C GLU A 124 -25.41 -7.35 -6.96
N ASN A 125 -25.35 -6.78 -5.75
CA ASN A 125 -24.39 -5.73 -5.35
C ASN A 125 -24.33 -4.53 -6.32
N VAL A 126 -25.48 -4.08 -6.82
CA VAL A 126 -25.56 -2.96 -7.78
C VAL A 126 -25.40 -1.62 -7.05
N GLU A 127 -24.30 -0.93 -7.28
CA GLU A 127 -23.97 0.35 -6.65
C GLU A 127 -23.30 1.34 -7.62
N ILE A 128 -23.41 2.63 -7.31
CA ILE A 128 -22.64 3.68 -7.99
C ILE A 128 -21.45 4.02 -7.09
N VAL A 129 -20.24 3.74 -7.57
CA VAL A 129 -19.00 3.96 -6.84
C VAL A 129 -18.43 5.32 -7.24
N GLN A 130 -18.16 6.16 -6.24
CA GLN A 130 -17.55 7.47 -6.42
C GLN A 130 -16.06 7.32 -6.77
N GLY A 131 -15.60 8.04 -7.79
CA GLY A 131 -14.26 7.90 -8.34
C GLY A 131 -13.91 8.97 -9.37
N VAL A 132 -12.90 8.67 -10.20
CA VAL A 132 -12.41 9.57 -11.26
C VAL A 132 -12.42 8.80 -12.59
N PRO A 133 -13.54 8.78 -13.33
CA PRO A 133 -14.88 9.24 -12.93
C PRO A 133 -15.67 8.16 -12.15
N ASP A 134 -16.85 8.54 -11.65
CA ASP A 134 -17.81 7.62 -11.03
C ASP A 134 -18.23 6.51 -12.00
N ALA A 135 -18.52 5.34 -11.44
CA ALA A 135 -18.84 4.14 -12.21
C ALA A 135 -20.00 3.35 -11.60
N LEU A 136 -20.75 2.66 -12.45
CA LEU A 136 -21.77 1.71 -12.04
C LEU A 136 -21.12 0.33 -11.88
N VAL A 137 -21.15 -0.21 -10.67
CA VAL A 137 -20.52 -1.51 -10.33
C VAL A 137 -21.61 -2.47 -9.91
N PHE A 138 -21.53 -3.71 -10.38
CA PHE A 138 -22.43 -4.80 -9.98
C PHE A 138 -21.76 -6.15 -10.18
N THR A 139 -22.33 -7.19 -9.59
CA THR A 139 -21.87 -8.57 -9.79
C THR A 139 -22.91 -9.40 -10.52
N ILE A 140 -22.42 -10.29 -11.38
CA ILE A 140 -23.20 -11.33 -12.07
C ILE A 140 -22.47 -12.66 -11.96
N GLN A 141 -23.18 -13.76 -12.12
CA GLN A 141 -22.65 -15.11 -12.10
C GLN A 141 -22.41 -15.63 -13.51
N THR A 142 -21.38 -16.46 -13.63
CA THR A 142 -21.17 -17.28 -14.82
C THR A 142 -22.16 -18.43 -14.89
N ARG A 143 -22.51 -18.86 -16.11
CA ARG A 143 -23.59 -19.85 -16.31
C ARG A 143 -23.23 -21.27 -15.90
N LYS A 144 -21.96 -21.69 -15.98
CA LYS A 144 -21.58 -23.09 -15.74
C LYS A 144 -21.08 -23.31 -14.31
N THR A 145 -20.28 -22.39 -13.80
CA THR A 145 -19.59 -22.50 -12.51
C THR A 145 -20.22 -21.67 -11.41
N ALA A 146 -21.17 -20.79 -11.75
CA ALA A 146 -21.77 -19.81 -10.82
C ALA A 146 -20.73 -18.93 -10.12
N GLU A 147 -19.53 -18.76 -10.71
CA GLU A 147 -18.53 -17.84 -10.19
C GLU A 147 -18.97 -16.38 -10.37
N LEU A 148 -18.71 -15.57 -9.35
CA LEU A 148 -19.02 -14.14 -9.32
C LEU A 148 -18.03 -13.33 -10.17
N VAL A 149 -18.60 -12.50 -11.05
CA VAL A 149 -17.90 -11.56 -11.93
C VAL A 149 -18.38 -10.16 -11.60
N THR A 150 -17.47 -9.32 -11.15
CA THR A 150 -17.70 -7.89 -10.96
C THR A 150 -17.60 -7.19 -12.31
N VAL A 151 -18.63 -6.42 -12.66
CA VAL A 151 -18.68 -5.62 -13.88
C VAL A 151 -18.75 -4.15 -13.49
N THR A 152 -17.81 -3.38 -14.03
CA THR A 152 -17.72 -1.93 -13.85
C THR A 152 -18.09 -1.25 -15.17
N VAL A 153 -19.08 -0.37 -15.15
CA VAL A 153 -19.59 0.33 -16.34
C VAL A 153 -19.40 1.82 -16.18
N VAL A 154 -18.71 2.44 -17.14
CA VAL A 154 -18.45 3.88 -17.17
C VAL A 154 -19.03 4.50 -18.44
N PRO A 155 -20.04 5.37 -18.35
CA PRO A 155 -20.55 6.11 -19.50
C PRO A 155 -19.54 7.18 -19.94
N ALA A 156 -19.46 7.46 -21.24
CA ALA A 156 -18.44 8.37 -21.78
C ALA A 156 -18.88 9.08 -23.07
N TYR A 157 -18.39 10.29 -23.27
CA TYR A 157 -18.49 11.02 -24.54
C TYR A 157 -17.60 10.35 -25.60
N ARG A 158 -18.16 10.16 -26.80
CA ARG A 158 -17.42 9.60 -27.94
C ARG A 158 -16.61 10.66 -28.66
N ALA A 159 -15.54 11.12 -28.02
CA ALA A 159 -14.63 12.12 -28.57
C ALA A 159 -13.85 11.65 -29.81
N LEU A 160 -13.69 10.33 -29.98
CA LEU A 160 -12.95 9.73 -31.09
C LEU A 160 -13.90 9.15 -32.14
N GLY A 161 -13.74 9.61 -33.38
CA GLY A 161 -14.41 9.04 -34.55
C GLY A 161 -14.00 7.58 -34.82
N PRO A 162 -14.64 6.90 -35.79
CA PRO A 162 -14.25 5.55 -36.22
C PRO A 162 -12.85 5.57 -36.84
N SER A 163 -11.82 5.51 -35.99
CA SER A 163 -10.42 5.52 -36.40
C SER A 163 -9.89 4.10 -36.57
N VAL A 164 -9.07 3.91 -37.60
CA VAL A 164 -8.29 2.69 -37.82
C VAL A 164 -7.28 2.56 -36.67
N SER A 165 -7.18 1.38 -36.08
CA SER A 165 -6.38 1.09 -34.88
C SER A 165 -4.98 1.75 -34.90
N ASN A 166 -4.73 2.66 -33.95
CA ASN A 166 -3.47 3.37 -33.67
C ASN A 166 -3.16 4.66 -34.45
N SER A 167 -4.12 5.29 -35.14
CA SER A 167 -3.93 6.65 -35.64
C SER A 167 -3.88 7.67 -34.50
N GLN A 168 -3.11 8.74 -34.67
CA GLN A 168 -3.14 9.88 -33.74
C GLN A 168 -4.49 10.60 -33.85
N PRO A 169 -5.16 10.90 -32.72
CA PRO A 169 -6.34 11.75 -32.73
C PRO A 169 -6.01 13.16 -33.24
N PRO A 170 -6.96 13.84 -33.90
CA PRO A 170 -6.82 15.25 -34.23
C PRO A 170 -6.53 16.07 -32.96
N PRO A 171 -5.54 17.00 -32.97
CA PRO A 171 -5.20 17.81 -31.81
C PRO A 171 -6.37 18.60 -31.20
N GLU A 172 -7.36 18.96 -32.01
CA GLU A 172 -8.57 19.69 -31.61
C GLU A 172 -9.37 18.92 -30.55
N VAL A 173 -9.32 17.59 -30.58
CA VAL A 173 -9.94 16.75 -29.54
C VAL A 173 -9.29 17.00 -28.18
N TYR A 174 -7.95 17.14 -28.14
CA TYR A 174 -7.24 17.45 -26.91
C TYR A 174 -7.39 18.91 -26.47
N VAL A 175 -7.49 19.85 -27.43
CA VAL A 175 -7.81 21.25 -27.12
C VAL A 175 -9.17 21.34 -26.43
N SER A 176 -10.22 20.72 -27.00
CA SER A 176 -11.55 20.70 -26.40
C SER A 176 -11.61 20.00 -25.04
N LEU A 177 -10.75 19.00 -24.81
CA LEU A 177 -10.57 18.36 -23.50
C LEU A 177 -10.00 19.33 -22.46
N ILE A 178 -8.96 20.09 -22.83
CA ILE A 178 -8.31 21.07 -21.95
C ILE A 178 -9.28 22.21 -21.59
N GLU A 179 -10.03 22.69 -22.59
CA GLU A 179 -11.04 23.74 -22.44
C GLU A 179 -12.30 23.29 -21.68
N ALA A 180 -12.50 21.98 -21.50
CA ALA A 180 -13.59 21.45 -20.70
C ALA A 180 -13.41 21.71 -19.19
N HIS A 181 -12.18 22.02 -18.75
CA HIS A 181 -11.84 22.30 -17.34
C HIS A 181 -12.32 21.23 -16.34
N GLY A 182 -12.36 19.96 -16.77
CA GLY A 182 -12.70 18.84 -15.89
C GLY A 182 -11.56 18.44 -14.95
N TYR A 183 -11.88 17.72 -13.89
CA TYR A 183 -10.86 17.15 -13.00
C TYR A 183 -9.94 16.17 -13.77
N PRO A 184 -8.62 16.20 -13.57
CA PRO A 184 -7.69 15.33 -14.28
C PRO A 184 -8.07 13.86 -14.18
N GLY A 185 -8.29 13.21 -15.33
CA GLY A 185 -8.66 11.80 -15.42
C GLY A 185 -10.15 11.51 -15.59
N ASN A 186 -11.06 12.46 -15.29
CA ASN A 186 -12.51 12.24 -15.40
C ASN A 186 -12.93 11.82 -16.82
N PHE A 187 -12.38 12.45 -17.84
CA PHE A 187 -12.69 12.15 -19.25
C PHE A 187 -11.76 11.10 -19.88
N SER A 188 -10.98 10.39 -19.07
CA SER A 188 -10.13 9.30 -19.56
C SER A 188 -10.91 8.18 -20.28
N PRO A 189 -12.18 7.85 -19.92
CA PRO A 189 -12.98 6.86 -20.65
C PRO A 189 -13.22 7.20 -22.12
N SER A 190 -13.29 8.49 -22.49
CA SER A 190 -13.43 8.93 -23.89
C SER A 190 -12.27 8.49 -24.78
N PHE A 191 -11.10 8.23 -24.18
CA PHE A 191 -9.88 7.76 -24.83
C PHE A 191 -9.54 6.30 -24.51
N SER A 192 -10.48 5.56 -23.91
CA SER A 192 -10.26 4.20 -23.42
C SER A 192 -9.79 3.20 -24.49
N GLU A 193 -10.19 3.40 -25.76
CA GLU A 193 -9.70 2.60 -26.87
C GLU A 193 -8.21 2.78 -27.12
N LEU A 194 -7.69 4.02 -27.01
CA LEU A 194 -6.26 4.31 -27.14
C LEU A 194 -5.48 3.67 -25.99
N GLN A 195 -5.97 3.85 -24.75
CA GLN A 195 -5.37 3.24 -23.55
C GLN A 195 -5.30 1.72 -23.68
N ARG A 196 -6.41 1.09 -24.09
CA ARG A 196 -6.47 -0.35 -24.35
C ARG A 196 -5.47 -0.75 -25.42
N ASN A 197 -5.49 -0.08 -26.57
CA ASN A 197 -4.69 -0.44 -27.73
C ASN A 197 -3.19 -0.27 -27.48
N PHE A 198 -2.79 0.71 -26.66
CA PHE A 198 -1.41 0.94 -26.23
C PHE A 198 -0.79 -0.30 -25.56
N VAL A 199 -1.60 -1.08 -24.83
CA VAL A 199 -1.16 -2.31 -24.16
C VAL A 199 -1.51 -3.57 -24.97
N LYS A 200 -2.69 -3.58 -25.60
CA LYS A 200 -3.23 -4.76 -26.32
C LYS A 200 -2.34 -5.22 -27.47
N HIS A 201 -1.71 -4.30 -28.20
CA HIS A 201 -0.89 -4.62 -29.37
C HIS A 201 0.60 -4.87 -29.04
N ARG A 202 0.92 -5.11 -27.76
CA ARG A 202 2.29 -5.43 -27.32
C ARG A 202 2.62 -6.93 -27.41
N PRO A 203 3.91 -7.32 -27.53
CA PRO A 203 4.32 -8.72 -27.58
C PRO A 203 3.82 -9.55 -26.40
N THR A 204 3.57 -10.85 -26.61
CA THR A 204 3.05 -11.77 -25.58
C THR A 204 3.95 -11.86 -24.36
N LYS A 205 5.27 -11.79 -24.55
CA LYS A 205 6.25 -11.79 -23.45
C LYS A 205 6.13 -10.52 -22.59
N LEU A 206 5.95 -9.35 -23.21
CA LEU A 206 5.69 -8.11 -22.48
C LEU A 206 4.36 -8.18 -21.71
N LYS A 207 3.31 -8.78 -22.28
CA LYS A 207 2.06 -9.02 -21.54
C LYS A 207 2.24 -9.98 -20.35
N SER A 208 3.20 -10.90 -20.43
CA SER A 208 3.55 -11.80 -19.32
C SER A 208 4.26 -11.04 -18.20
N LEU A 209 5.19 -10.14 -18.55
CA LEU A 209 5.81 -9.22 -17.59
C LEU A 209 4.78 -8.29 -16.94
N LEU A 210 3.86 -7.72 -17.71
CA LEU A 210 2.79 -6.87 -17.16
C LEU A 210 1.91 -7.62 -16.15
N ARG A 211 1.61 -8.91 -16.39
CA ARG A 211 0.92 -9.74 -15.39
C ARG A 211 1.74 -9.91 -14.12
N LEU A 212 3.04 -10.15 -14.26
CA LEU A 212 3.95 -10.30 -13.11
C LEU A 212 3.98 -9.03 -12.25
N VAL A 213 4.14 -7.86 -12.88
CA VAL A 213 4.15 -6.56 -12.19
C VAL A 213 2.80 -6.27 -11.53
N LYS A 214 1.68 -6.53 -12.22
CA LYS A 214 0.34 -6.38 -11.63
C LYS A 214 0.14 -7.29 -10.44
N HIS A 215 0.57 -8.55 -10.54
CA HIS A 215 0.50 -9.49 -9.43
C HIS A 215 1.33 -9.01 -8.23
N TRP A 216 2.56 -8.57 -8.47
CA TRP A 216 3.42 -7.96 -7.45
C TRP A 216 2.77 -6.75 -6.77
N TYR A 217 2.19 -5.84 -7.56
CA TYR A 217 1.51 -4.65 -7.06
C TYR A 217 0.28 -4.98 -6.21
N LEU A 218 -0.56 -5.92 -6.68
CA LEU A 218 -1.77 -6.36 -5.96
C LEU A 218 -1.46 -7.17 -4.70
N GLN A 219 -0.29 -7.81 -4.62
CA GLN A 219 0.11 -8.56 -3.43
C GLN A 219 0.40 -7.68 -2.20
N ARG A 220 0.24 -6.34 -2.25
CA ARG A 220 0.39 -5.34 -1.17
C ARG A 220 1.25 -5.84 0.02
N ALA A 221 2.50 -5.38 0.10
CA ALA A 221 3.36 -5.42 1.31
C ALA A 221 3.05 -6.54 2.32
N ARG A 222 3.35 -7.79 1.97
CA ARG A 222 3.27 -8.91 2.92
C ARG A 222 4.36 -8.78 3.98
N ASP A 223 4.07 -9.25 5.19
CA ASP A 223 5.09 -9.44 6.20
C ASP A 223 6.09 -10.50 5.71
N ILE A 224 7.38 -10.13 5.72
CA ILE A 224 8.50 -11.03 5.41
C ILE A 224 9.05 -11.63 6.69
N GLN A 225 9.69 -12.79 6.57
CA GLN A 225 10.40 -13.40 7.69
C GLN A 225 11.81 -12.82 7.82
N VAL A 226 12.10 -12.22 8.97
CA VAL A 226 13.42 -11.71 9.31
C VAL A 226 14.02 -12.62 10.37
N THR A 227 15.11 -13.29 10.02
CA THR A 227 15.91 -14.08 10.97
C THR A 227 16.98 -13.18 11.57
N VAL A 228 16.91 -12.94 12.87
CA VAL A 228 17.83 -12.11 13.63
C VAL A 228 18.87 -13.01 14.29
N GLU A 229 20.11 -12.88 13.83
CA GLU A 229 21.28 -13.59 14.37
C GLU A 229 21.98 -12.72 15.40
N GLN A 230 22.37 -13.32 16.53
CA GLN A 230 23.20 -12.68 17.54
C GLN A 230 24.16 -13.72 18.10
N TRP A 231 25.43 -13.36 18.24
CA TRP A 231 26.44 -14.28 18.76
C TRP A 231 26.07 -14.79 20.15
N GLY A 232 26.09 -16.11 20.35
CA GLY A 232 25.78 -16.75 21.64
C GLY A 232 24.28 -16.96 21.92
N TYR A 233 23.40 -16.61 20.98
CA TYR A 233 21.95 -16.80 21.11
C TYR A 233 21.37 -17.59 19.93
N SER A 234 20.25 -18.29 20.16
CA SER A 234 19.49 -18.93 19.09
C SER A 234 18.89 -17.89 18.14
N ASP A 235 18.79 -18.19 16.84
CA ASP A 235 18.17 -17.33 15.85
C ASP A 235 16.74 -16.93 16.27
N LEU A 236 16.43 -15.62 16.24
CA LEU A 236 15.07 -15.12 16.48
C LEU A 236 14.38 -14.87 15.14
N ILE A 237 13.18 -15.43 14.97
CA ILE A 237 12.39 -15.28 13.74
C ILE A 237 11.27 -14.27 13.98
N LEU A 238 11.25 -13.19 13.19
CA LEU A 238 10.21 -12.15 13.25
C LEU A 238 9.44 -12.06 11.93
N ARG A 239 8.15 -11.75 12.02
CA ARG A 239 7.34 -11.31 10.86
C ARG A 239 7.28 -9.78 10.84
N VAL A 240 7.72 -9.19 9.72
CA VAL A 240 7.92 -7.75 9.59
C VAL A 240 7.37 -7.29 8.25
N ASN A 241 6.53 -6.26 8.26
CA ASN A 241 6.16 -5.57 7.04
C ASN A 241 7.39 -4.82 6.49
N PRO A 242 7.85 -5.10 5.26
CA PRO A 242 9.10 -4.53 4.74
C PRO A 242 9.04 -3.01 4.57
N TYR A 243 7.87 -2.39 4.59
CA TYR A 243 7.69 -0.94 4.50
C TYR A 243 7.69 -0.24 5.86
N GLU A 244 7.62 -0.99 6.98
CA GLU A 244 7.77 -0.39 8.30
C GLU A 244 9.22 0.06 8.55
N PRO A 245 9.43 1.16 9.30
CA PRO A 245 10.76 1.59 9.67
C PRO A 245 11.50 0.52 10.50
N ILE A 246 12.82 0.42 10.31
CA ILE A 246 13.70 -0.48 11.06
C ILE A 246 13.59 -0.24 12.58
N LYS A 247 13.23 0.96 13.02
CA LYS A 247 12.90 1.21 14.45
C LYS A 247 11.88 0.22 14.99
N LYS A 248 10.81 -0.09 14.25
CA LYS A 248 9.80 -1.08 14.67
C LYS A 248 10.35 -2.50 14.73
N VAL A 249 11.29 -2.84 13.84
CA VAL A 249 11.99 -4.13 13.90
C VAL A 249 12.81 -4.22 15.19
N LYS A 250 13.53 -3.15 15.55
CA LYS A 250 14.28 -3.08 16.82
C LYS A 250 13.37 -3.18 18.05
N GLU A 251 12.21 -2.53 18.01
CA GLU A 251 11.18 -2.64 19.07
C GLU A 251 10.68 -4.09 19.21
N LYS A 252 10.40 -4.80 18.11
CA LYS A 252 10.01 -6.22 18.12
C LYS A 252 11.11 -7.13 18.69
N ILE A 253 12.38 -6.87 18.35
CA ILE A 253 13.54 -7.57 18.92
C ILE A 253 13.62 -7.31 20.42
N TRP A 254 13.48 -6.05 20.83
CA TRP A 254 13.50 -5.65 22.23
C TRP A 254 12.41 -6.36 23.04
N GLN A 255 11.17 -6.39 22.53
CA GLN A 255 10.06 -7.10 23.16
C GLN A 255 10.30 -8.61 23.28
N SER A 256 10.99 -9.21 22.30
CA SER A 256 11.21 -10.66 22.26
C SER A 256 12.41 -11.11 23.11
N ARG A 257 13.44 -10.27 23.25
CA ARG A 257 14.70 -10.63 23.92
C ARG A 257 15.03 -9.84 25.18
N GLY A 258 14.32 -8.75 25.46
CA GLY A 258 14.62 -7.87 26.59
C GLY A 258 15.99 -7.20 26.49
N CYS A 259 16.39 -6.76 25.28
CA CYS A 259 17.70 -6.09 25.09
C CYS A 259 17.81 -4.85 26.00
N VAL A 260 18.97 -4.65 26.62
CA VAL A 260 19.25 -3.57 27.58
C VAL A 260 20.10 -2.46 26.94
N GLY A 261 20.89 -2.81 25.91
CA GLY A 261 21.78 -1.91 25.18
C GLY A 261 21.23 -1.39 23.84
N LEU A 262 22.03 -0.55 23.18
CA LEU A 262 21.69 0.01 21.87
C LEU A 262 21.81 -1.07 20.77
N GLN A 263 20.73 -1.31 20.03
CA GLN A 263 20.70 -2.29 18.96
C GLN A 263 21.26 -1.73 17.64
N HIS A 264 22.27 -2.41 17.10
CA HIS A 264 22.83 -2.22 15.77
C HIS A 264 22.45 -3.40 14.88
N LEU A 265 21.67 -3.13 13.84
CA LEU A 265 21.24 -4.14 12.89
C LEU A 265 22.02 -3.96 11.59
N SER A 266 22.40 -5.06 10.96
CA SER A 266 23.04 -5.07 9.65
C SER A 266 22.64 -6.31 8.86
N PHE A 267 22.72 -6.23 7.54
CA PHE A 267 22.51 -7.38 6.66
C PHE A 267 23.63 -7.46 5.62
N GLN A 268 23.74 -8.59 4.96
CA GLN A 268 24.74 -8.80 3.92
C GLN A 268 24.19 -9.77 2.88
N GLU A 269 24.15 -9.33 1.62
CA GLU A 269 23.84 -10.21 0.50
C GLU A 269 25.04 -11.14 0.20
N PRO A 270 24.81 -12.36 -0.34
CA PRO A 270 25.89 -13.26 -0.70
C PRO A 270 26.93 -12.59 -1.62
N GLY A 271 28.19 -12.55 -1.19
CA GLY A 271 29.29 -11.89 -1.92
C GLY A 271 29.31 -10.36 -1.85
N GLY A 272 28.35 -9.73 -1.18
CA GLY A 272 28.28 -8.28 -0.98
C GLY A 272 29.00 -7.79 0.28
N LYS A 273 29.15 -6.47 0.43
CA LYS A 273 29.61 -5.84 1.68
C LYS A 273 28.46 -5.77 2.69
N ARG A 274 28.78 -5.93 3.97
CA ARG A 274 27.80 -5.77 5.06
C ARG A 274 27.28 -4.34 5.13
N GLN A 275 25.96 -4.18 5.18
CA GLN A 275 25.29 -2.89 5.20
C GLN A 275 24.57 -2.68 6.55
N PRO A 276 24.82 -1.56 7.26
CA PRO A 276 24.09 -1.23 8.47
C PRO A 276 22.67 -0.73 8.14
N LEU A 277 21.70 -1.10 8.98
CA LEU A 277 20.30 -0.72 8.86
C LEU A 277 20.00 0.52 9.72
N ASN A 278 19.60 1.61 9.07
CA ASN A 278 19.21 2.86 9.71
C ASN A 278 17.80 2.77 10.27
N SER A 279 17.62 3.14 11.55
CA SER A 279 16.32 3.10 12.24
C SER A 279 15.18 3.86 11.54
N ARG A 280 15.49 4.89 10.73
CA ARG A 280 14.49 5.70 9.99
C ARG A 280 14.09 5.10 8.65
N CYS A 281 14.92 4.24 8.07
CA CYS A 281 14.65 3.58 6.79
C CYS A 281 13.79 2.34 6.99
N SER A 282 13.24 1.77 5.92
CA SER A 282 12.53 0.49 5.93
C SER A 282 13.36 -0.61 5.25
N LEU A 283 12.99 -1.88 5.37
CA LEU A 283 13.66 -2.97 4.63
C LEU A 283 13.50 -2.77 3.11
N ALA A 284 12.33 -2.30 2.67
CA ALA A 284 12.04 -1.94 1.29
C ALA A 284 12.96 -0.84 0.75
N TYR A 285 13.37 0.12 1.58
CA TYR A 285 14.36 1.15 1.19
C TYR A 285 15.69 0.53 0.76
N TYR A 286 16.08 -0.58 1.40
CA TYR A 286 17.27 -1.34 1.06
C TYR A 286 17.04 -2.41 -0.03
N GLY A 287 15.87 -2.42 -0.67
CA GLY A 287 15.52 -3.42 -1.68
C GLY A 287 15.17 -4.80 -1.12
N VAL A 288 14.95 -4.92 0.19
CA VAL A 288 14.66 -6.20 0.85
C VAL A 288 13.15 -6.44 0.88
N PHE A 289 12.71 -7.42 0.09
CA PHE A 289 11.29 -7.78 -0.06
C PHE A 289 11.01 -9.28 0.14
N SER A 290 12.01 -10.06 0.52
CA SER A 290 11.91 -11.49 0.79
C SER A 290 12.59 -11.84 2.11
N ASN A 291 12.50 -13.10 2.52
CA ASN A 291 13.05 -13.55 3.79
C ASN A 291 14.56 -13.27 3.87
N ILE A 292 14.99 -12.67 4.97
CA ILE A 292 16.35 -12.17 5.13
C ILE A 292 16.94 -12.56 6.48
N ARG A 293 18.26 -12.77 6.52
CA ARG A 293 19.04 -12.88 7.75
C ARG A 293 19.71 -11.54 8.05
N ILE A 294 19.49 -11.02 9.25
CA ILE A 294 20.11 -9.79 9.75
C ILE A 294 20.89 -10.11 11.01
N CYS A 295 22.05 -9.49 11.20
CA CYS A 295 22.82 -9.64 12.42
C CYS A 295 22.54 -8.47 13.37
N LEU A 296 22.30 -8.81 14.63
CA LEU A 296 22.16 -7.91 15.76
C LEU A 296 23.48 -7.87 16.53
N VAL A 297 23.99 -6.65 16.72
CA VAL A 297 25.04 -6.33 17.68
C VAL A 297 24.44 -5.38 18.70
N GLU A 298 24.55 -5.73 19.97
CA GLU A 298 24.09 -4.90 21.07
C GLU A 298 25.29 -4.25 21.73
N THR A 299 25.32 -2.92 21.76
CA THR A 299 26.32 -2.19 22.54
C THR A 299 25.69 -1.76 23.84
N ILE A 300 26.12 -2.40 24.93
CA ILE A 300 25.75 -2.03 26.29
C ILE A 300 26.65 -0.84 26.65
N SER A 301 26.07 0.32 26.97
CA SER A 301 26.84 1.41 27.57
C SER A 301 27.32 0.89 28.93
N PRO A 302 28.62 0.90 29.25
CA PRO A 302 29.03 0.59 30.62
C PRO A 302 28.36 1.61 31.55
N GLU A 303 27.73 1.13 32.62
CA GLU A 303 27.27 1.98 33.71
C GLU A 303 28.48 2.77 34.21
N ILE A 304 28.31 4.08 34.36
CA ILE A 304 29.31 4.93 34.98
C ILE A 304 29.07 4.95 36.48
N GLN A 305 30.15 4.96 37.26
CA GLN A 305 30.09 5.18 38.69
C GLN A 305 30.17 6.67 38.95
N VAL A 306 29.12 7.27 39.50
CA VAL A 306 29.12 8.68 39.92
C VAL A 306 29.08 8.77 41.43
N PHE A 307 29.79 9.74 41.98
CA PHE A 307 29.83 10.02 43.42
C PHE A 307 28.89 11.19 43.72
N VAL A 308 28.12 11.09 44.80
CA VAL A 308 27.24 12.18 45.25
C VAL A 308 27.71 12.62 46.62
N ASN A 309 28.17 13.86 46.71
CA ASN A 309 28.58 14.52 47.94
C ASN A 309 27.37 15.08 48.67
N HIS A 310 27.25 14.71 49.94
CA HIS A 310 26.12 15.07 50.78
C HIS A 310 26.46 16.25 51.70
N PRO A 311 25.45 17.03 52.15
CA PRO A 311 25.65 18.15 53.06
C PRO A 311 26.24 17.77 54.42
N ASN A 312 26.13 16.49 54.80
CA ASN A 312 26.67 15.93 56.04
C ASN A 312 28.15 15.48 55.94
N GLY A 313 28.81 15.72 54.80
CA GLY A 313 30.24 15.46 54.60
C GLY A 313 30.58 14.06 54.09
N GLY A 314 29.60 13.20 53.81
CA GLY A 314 29.80 11.89 53.18
C GLY A 314 29.67 11.90 51.65
N SER A 315 30.27 10.91 50.97
CA SER A 315 30.10 10.68 49.54
C SER A 315 29.64 9.23 49.27
N HIS A 316 28.62 9.04 48.44
CA HIS A 316 28.12 7.71 48.07
C HIS A 316 28.24 7.48 46.57
N ALA A 317 28.57 6.24 46.19
CA ALA A 317 28.67 5.83 44.80
C ALA A 317 27.35 5.27 44.25
N TYR A 318 27.03 5.66 43.03
CA TYR A 318 25.85 5.21 42.26
C TYR A 318 26.30 4.73 40.89
N ALA A 319 25.84 3.54 40.51
CA ALA A 319 26.03 3.00 39.17
C ALA A 319 24.82 3.38 38.32
N ILE A 320 25.05 4.08 37.21
CA ILE A 320 23.98 4.60 36.37
C ILE A 320 24.41 4.65 34.89
N ASP A 321 23.49 4.38 33.97
CA ASP A 321 23.76 4.56 32.54
C ASP A 321 24.01 6.06 32.26
N PRO A 322 25.12 6.45 31.61
CA PRO A 322 25.38 7.84 31.24
C PRO A 322 24.26 8.49 30.41
N LYS A 323 23.41 7.68 29.75
CA LYS A 323 22.24 8.16 28.99
C LYS A 323 20.98 8.29 29.84
N SER A 324 20.96 7.82 31.08
CA SER A 324 19.84 8.03 32.00
C SER A 324 19.63 9.52 32.28
N PHE A 325 18.38 9.88 32.58
CA PHE A 325 18.03 11.22 33.03
C PHE A 325 18.46 11.46 34.48
N ILE A 326 18.69 12.72 34.84
CA ILE A 326 19.03 13.13 36.22
C ILE A 326 17.97 12.66 37.23
N LEU A 327 16.69 12.60 36.82
CA LEU A 327 15.63 12.03 37.65
C LEU A 327 15.91 10.59 38.08
N GLY A 328 16.52 9.77 37.20
CA GLY A 328 16.89 8.40 37.51
C GLY A 328 17.94 8.30 38.62
N LEU A 329 18.92 9.22 38.64
CA LEU A 329 19.90 9.30 39.73
C LEU A 329 19.23 9.75 41.03
N LYS A 330 18.32 10.72 40.98
CA LYS A 330 17.58 11.19 42.15
C LYS A 330 16.70 10.10 42.76
N GLN A 331 16.06 9.29 41.92
CA GLN A 331 15.27 8.14 42.36
C GLN A 331 16.15 7.14 43.13
N GLN A 332 17.36 6.83 42.62
CA GLN A 332 18.29 5.94 43.34
C GLN A 332 18.76 6.53 44.68
N ILE A 333 18.94 7.85 44.76
CA ILE A 333 19.26 8.54 46.02
C ILE A 333 18.08 8.41 47.00
N GLU A 334 16.85 8.63 46.53
CA GLU A 334 15.62 8.48 47.33
C GLU A 334 15.48 7.04 47.85
N ASP A 335 15.67 6.03 46.99
CA ASP A 335 15.55 4.62 47.36
C ASP A 335 16.59 4.20 48.42
N LYS A 336 17.82 4.75 48.36
CA LYS A 336 18.89 4.42 49.30
C LYS A 336 18.85 5.23 50.60
N GLN A 337 18.35 6.47 50.54
CA GLN A 337 18.52 7.44 51.64
C GLN A 337 17.20 8.00 52.18
N GLY A 338 16.07 7.72 51.51
CA GLY A 338 14.75 8.19 51.91
C GLY A 338 14.49 9.68 51.70
N LEU A 339 15.40 10.41 51.02
CA LEU A 339 15.22 11.82 50.71
C LEU A 339 14.34 11.98 49.45
N PRO A 340 13.14 12.58 49.53
CA PRO A 340 12.25 12.72 48.38
C PRO A 340 12.90 13.42 47.19
N THR A 341 12.75 12.88 45.98
CA THR A 341 13.23 13.47 44.71
C THR A 341 12.89 14.95 44.55
N SER A 342 11.75 15.41 45.09
CA SER A 342 11.32 16.82 45.08
C SER A 342 12.17 17.75 45.96
N GLN A 343 12.79 17.22 47.01
CA GLN A 343 13.68 17.94 47.93
C GLN A 343 15.15 17.88 47.47
N GLN A 344 15.48 17.05 46.48
CA GLN A 344 16.84 16.89 45.97
C GLN A 344 17.20 17.95 44.90
N GLN A 345 18.32 18.64 45.11
CA GLN A 345 18.99 19.45 44.09
C GLN A 345 20.39 18.91 43.82
N LEU A 346 20.60 18.40 42.61
CA LEU A 346 21.92 17.97 42.16
C LEU A 346 22.60 19.09 41.39
N GLU A 347 23.90 19.28 41.65
CA GLU A 347 24.75 20.26 41.00
C GLU A 347 26.04 19.60 40.50
N PHE A 348 26.48 20.00 39.31
CA PHE A 348 27.77 19.60 38.73
C PHE A 348 28.44 20.80 38.07
N GLN A 349 29.72 21.04 38.39
CA GLN A 349 30.51 22.16 37.87
C GLN A 349 29.84 23.55 38.02
N GLY A 350 29.12 23.79 39.12
CA GLY A 350 28.41 25.06 39.34
C GLY A 350 27.04 25.15 38.67
N GLN A 351 26.58 24.11 37.97
CA GLN A 351 25.30 24.07 37.27
C GLN A 351 24.28 23.16 37.96
N VAL A 352 23.09 23.70 38.25
CA VAL A 352 21.96 22.92 38.77
C VAL A 352 21.37 22.04 37.66
N LEU A 353 21.31 20.74 37.94
CA LEU A 353 20.90 19.72 36.98
C LEU A 353 19.37 19.59 36.91
N GLN A 354 18.87 19.47 35.68
CA GLN A 354 17.44 19.37 35.38
C GLN A 354 17.01 17.91 35.21
N ASP A 355 15.87 17.55 35.79
CA ASP A 355 15.38 16.18 35.92
C ASP A 355 15.28 15.43 34.59
N TRP A 356 14.90 16.12 33.51
CA TRP A 356 14.63 15.53 32.19
C TRP A 356 15.83 15.58 31.23
N VAL A 357 17.01 15.99 31.71
CA VAL A 357 18.24 16.06 30.92
C VAL A 357 19.12 14.87 31.28
N SER A 358 19.87 14.31 30.32
CA SER A 358 20.73 13.14 30.57
C SER A 358 22.06 13.51 31.25
N LEU A 359 22.67 12.58 31.98
CA LEU A 359 24.01 12.79 32.58
C LEU A 359 25.05 13.14 31.49
N TRP A 360 25.00 12.46 30.35
CA TRP A 360 25.87 12.72 29.20
C TRP A 360 25.73 14.14 28.65
N SER A 361 24.53 14.71 28.66
CA SER A 361 24.29 16.08 28.18
C SER A 361 24.99 17.14 29.04
N TYR A 362 25.24 16.85 30.32
CA TYR A 362 26.04 17.68 31.22
C TYR A 362 27.53 17.37 31.18
N GLY A 363 27.94 16.40 30.35
CA GLY A 363 29.34 15.98 30.26
C GLY A 363 29.83 15.19 31.46
N ILE A 364 28.92 14.66 32.29
CA ILE A 364 29.25 13.82 33.46
C ILE A 364 29.79 12.47 32.96
N ARG A 365 30.94 12.08 33.50
CA ARG A 365 31.72 10.88 33.16
C ARG A 365 31.86 9.95 34.37
N ASP A 366 32.47 8.80 34.10
CA ASP A 366 32.84 7.87 35.16
C ASP A 366 33.74 8.52 36.21
N SER A 367 33.45 8.20 37.46
CA SER A 367 34.08 8.73 38.68
C SER A 367 33.91 10.22 38.95
N ASP A 368 33.00 10.91 38.24
CA ASP A 368 32.67 12.30 38.53
C ASP A 368 31.86 12.45 39.82
N THR A 369 32.00 13.60 40.48
CA THR A 369 31.34 13.91 41.74
C THR A 369 30.31 15.02 41.59
N LEU A 370 29.06 14.74 41.97
CA LEU A 370 27.95 15.68 42.02
C LEU A 370 27.72 16.15 43.46
N ILE A 371 27.20 17.36 43.62
CA ILE A 371 26.83 17.90 44.93
C ILE A 371 25.32 17.77 45.10
N LEU A 372 24.88 17.14 46.18
CA LEU A 372 23.48 17.10 46.58
C LEU A 372 23.22 18.17 47.64
N SER A 373 22.28 19.05 47.33
CA SER A 373 21.73 20.05 48.26
C SER A 373 20.25 19.77 48.49
N GLU A 374 19.78 20.06 49.69
CA GLU A 374 18.37 19.93 50.06
C GLU A 374 17.63 21.25 49.78
N LYS A 375 16.56 21.19 48.99
CA LYS A 375 15.62 22.30 48.83
C LYS A 375 14.67 22.28 50.02
N ARG A 376 14.56 23.43 50.71
CA ARG A 376 13.57 23.64 51.77
C ARG A 376 12.15 23.75 51.23
#